data_AF-A0AAU5U1R5-F1
#
_entry.id   AF-A0AAU5U1R5-F1
#
_cell.length_a   1.000
_cell.length_b   1.000
_cell.length_c   1.000
_cell.angle_alpha   90.00
_cell.angle_beta   90.00
_cell.angle_gamma   90.00
#
_symmetry.space_group_name_H-M   'P 1'
#
loop_
_entity.id
_entity.type
_entity.pdbx_description
1 polymer ?
#
loop_
_entity_poly.entity_id
_entity_poly.type
_entity_poly.pdbx_seq_one_letter_code
_entity_poly.pdbx_strand_id
1 'polypeptide(L)'
;MTRADRLTLVRQHRAEGLSQRQIAQRLGISKDTVRRDFRRIDAEGAPDDAPPTELPTAVAPQASVGDAEVGAPEGAPPGEPVAQLPRRVADPLAGMDVSQWRALRRDLAILAQTGSTAESLVHQAVVAMAHAYRQALARGDIEPRVPFLVSEVRLTPLRHRATAAAPVEGA
;
A
#
# COMPACT_ATOMS: atom_id res chain seq x y z
N MET A 1 17.94 -28.55 -6.27
CA MET A 1 16.73 -28.14 -7.00
C MET A 1 16.60 -26.63 -6.94
N THR A 2 16.60 -25.95 -8.09
CA THR A 2 16.51 -24.48 -8.10
C THR A 2 15.09 -24.02 -7.83
N ARG A 3 14.92 -22.74 -7.52
CA ARG A 3 13.59 -22.15 -7.29
C ARG A 3 12.73 -22.16 -8.56
N ALA A 4 13.34 -21.96 -9.73
CA ALA A 4 12.65 -22.00 -11.01
C ALA A 4 12.10 -23.41 -11.27
N ASP A 5 12.93 -24.44 -11.06
CA ASP A 5 12.52 -25.85 -11.19
C ASP A 5 11.35 -26.18 -10.25
N ARG A 6 11.37 -25.61 -9.03
CA ARG A 6 10.28 -25.78 -8.07
C ARG A 6 8.97 -25.19 -8.54
N LEU A 7 8.97 -23.97 -9.07
CA LEU A 7 7.75 -23.35 -9.58
C LEU A 7 7.17 -24.15 -10.73
N THR A 8 8.02 -24.69 -11.62
CA THR A 8 7.59 -25.56 -12.71
C THR A 8 6.93 -26.84 -12.20
N LEU A 9 7.53 -27.52 -11.23
CA LEU A 9 6.95 -28.74 -10.63
C LEU A 9 5.65 -28.46 -9.83
N VAL A 10 5.58 -27.32 -9.15
CA VAL A 10 4.36 -26.87 -8.45
C VAL A 10 3.23 -26.58 -9.44
N ARG A 11 3.51 -25.95 -10.59
CA ARG A 11 2.53 -25.75 -11.68
C ARG A 11 2.03 -27.08 -12.24
N GLN A 12 2.95 -28.00 -12.53
CA GLN A 12 2.63 -29.32 -13.04
C GLN A 12 1.72 -30.10 -12.09
N HIS A 13 2.09 -30.21 -10.80
CA HIS A 13 1.27 -30.94 -9.83
C HIS A 13 -0.08 -30.28 -9.56
N ARG A 14 -0.19 -28.96 -9.69
CA ARG A 14 -1.47 -28.27 -9.63
C ARG A 14 -2.37 -28.65 -10.81
N ALA A 15 -1.82 -28.77 -12.02
CA ALA A 15 -2.57 -29.22 -13.20
C ALA A 15 -3.02 -30.69 -13.08
N GLU A 16 -2.24 -31.51 -12.38
CA GLU A 16 -2.58 -32.90 -12.02
C GLU A 16 -3.64 -33.00 -10.89
N GLY A 17 -4.15 -31.88 -10.37
CA GLY A 17 -5.20 -31.85 -9.35
C GLY A 17 -4.74 -32.14 -7.93
N LEU A 18 -3.43 -32.15 -7.66
CA LEU A 18 -2.90 -32.40 -6.32
C LEU A 18 -3.20 -31.24 -5.36
N SER A 19 -3.59 -31.57 -4.14
CA SER A 19 -3.74 -30.58 -3.07
C SER A 19 -2.38 -30.03 -2.60
N GLN A 20 -2.35 -28.82 -2.07
CA GLN A 20 -1.12 -28.18 -1.57
C GLN A 20 -0.35 -29.06 -0.56
N ARG A 21 -1.07 -29.85 0.26
CA ARG A 21 -0.45 -30.75 1.24
C ARG A 21 0.23 -31.93 0.57
N GLN A 22 -0.36 -32.50 -0.48
CA GLN A 22 0.24 -33.58 -1.27
C GLN A 22 1.45 -33.08 -2.06
N ILE A 23 1.37 -31.86 -2.62
CA ILE A 23 2.50 -31.21 -3.31
C ILE A 23 3.66 -30.99 -2.33
N ALA A 24 3.36 -30.47 -1.14
CA ALA A 24 4.36 -30.25 -0.08
C ALA A 24 5.08 -31.56 0.30
N GLN A 25 4.31 -32.63 0.51
CA GLN A 25 4.85 -33.95 0.85
C GLN A 25 5.69 -34.54 -0.28
N ARG A 26 5.24 -34.40 -1.54
CA ARG A 26 5.93 -34.95 -2.71
C ARG A 26 7.23 -34.22 -3.04
N LEU A 27 7.28 -32.91 -2.79
CA LEU A 27 8.47 -32.08 -3.01
C LEU A 27 9.37 -31.96 -1.78
N GLY A 28 8.99 -32.53 -0.63
CA GLY A 28 9.75 -32.44 0.62
C GLY A 28 9.86 -31.01 1.17
N ILE A 29 8.85 -30.18 0.94
CA ILE A 29 8.82 -28.76 1.36
C ILE A 29 7.65 -28.47 2.28
N SER A 30 7.67 -27.29 2.91
CA SER A 30 6.57 -26.85 3.77
C SER A 30 5.32 -26.47 2.96
N LYS A 31 4.14 -26.66 3.55
CA LYS A 31 2.86 -26.21 2.98
C LYS A 31 2.84 -24.69 2.73
N ASP A 32 3.48 -23.89 3.59
CA ASP A 32 3.57 -22.44 3.42
C ASP A 32 4.40 -22.05 2.18
N THR A 33 5.45 -22.82 1.90
CA THR A 33 6.24 -22.65 0.67
C THR A 33 5.38 -22.90 -0.57
N VAL A 34 4.57 -23.96 -0.59
CA VAL A 34 3.64 -24.26 -1.69
C VAL A 34 2.60 -23.14 -1.84
N ARG A 35 2.04 -22.63 -0.74
CA ARG A 35 1.11 -21.50 -0.74
C ARG A 35 1.71 -20.24 -1.36
N ARG A 36 2.95 -19.89 -1.00
CA ARG A 36 3.65 -18.73 -1.58
C ARG A 36 3.97 -18.92 -3.06
N ASP A 37 4.29 -20.15 -3.46
CA ASP A 37 4.58 -20.49 -4.85
C ASP A 37 3.29 -20.45 -5.70
N PHE A 38 2.14 -20.89 -5.16
CA PHE A 38 0.82 -20.71 -5.80
C PHE A 38 0.49 -19.25 -6.05
N ARG A 39 0.64 -18.37 -5.04
CA ARG A 39 0.41 -16.94 -5.19
C ARG A 39 1.27 -16.30 -6.29
N ARG A 40 2.52 -16.76 -6.44
CA ARG A 40 3.40 -16.27 -7.50
C ARG A 40 2.93 -16.75 -8.89
N ILE A 41 2.53 -18.01 -9.00
CA ILE A 41 2.01 -18.58 -10.24
C ILE A 41 0.72 -17.86 -10.67
N ASP A 42 -0.18 -17.57 -9.73
CA ASP A 42 -1.42 -16.85 -10.02
C ASP A 42 -1.14 -15.41 -10.46
N ALA A 43 -0.18 -14.72 -9.82
CA ALA A 43 0.24 -13.38 -10.21
C ALA A 43 0.95 -13.35 -11.59
N GLU A 44 1.60 -14.45 -11.99
CA GLU A 44 2.24 -14.59 -13.30
C GLU A 44 1.27 -15.04 -14.41
N GLY A 45 0.09 -15.57 -14.04
CA GLY A 45 -0.90 -16.13 -14.96
C GLY A 45 -2.18 -15.31 -15.12
N ALA A 46 -2.35 -14.23 -14.36
CA ALA A 46 -3.48 -13.32 -14.51
C ALA A 46 -3.33 -12.52 -15.82
N PRO A 47 -4.22 -12.67 -16.82
CA PRO A 47 -4.38 -11.63 -17.83
C PRO A 47 -4.89 -10.36 -17.14
N ASP A 48 -4.50 -9.20 -17.68
CA ASP A 48 -4.72 -7.85 -17.13
C ASP A 48 -6.20 -7.43 -16.99
N ASP A 49 -7.15 -8.35 -17.13
CA ASP A 49 -8.60 -8.13 -17.11
C ASP A 49 -9.31 -9.30 -16.44
N ALA A 50 -9.48 -9.26 -15.11
CA ALA A 50 -10.65 -9.79 -14.41
C ALA A 50 -10.55 -9.50 -12.89
N PRO A 51 -11.49 -8.74 -12.31
CA PRO A 51 -11.59 -8.60 -10.85
C PRO A 51 -12.13 -9.91 -10.25
N PRO A 52 -11.64 -10.38 -9.08
CA PRO A 52 -12.24 -11.53 -8.42
C PRO A 52 -13.61 -11.18 -7.87
N THR A 53 -14.63 -11.80 -8.46
CA THR A 53 -16.01 -11.88 -7.96
C THR A 53 -16.08 -12.50 -6.57
N GLU A 54 -16.89 -11.88 -5.71
CA GLU A 54 -17.29 -12.24 -4.35
C GLU A 54 -17.93 -13.65 -4.26
N LEU A 55 -17.88 -14.38 -3.13
CA LEU A 55 -18.89 -14.44 -2.02
C LEU A 55 -18.61 -15.74 -1.18
N PRO A 56 -19.24 -16.04 -0.01
CA PRO A 56 -20.20 -15.27 0.77
C PRO A 56 -19.83 -15.08 2.26
N THR A 57 -20.38 -14.00 2.82
CA THR A 57 -20.51 -13.67 4.23
C THR A 57 -21.44 -14.67 4.94
N ALA A 58 -20.95 -15.35 5.97
CA ALA A 58 -21.80 -16.02 6.96
C ALA A 58 -22.17 -15.01 8.06
N VAL A 59 -23.47 -14.94 8.33
CA VAL A 59 -24.17 -13.94 9.15
C VAL A 59 -24.29 -14.40 10.61
N ALA A 60 -24.38 -13.39 11.51
CA ALA A 60 -24.99 -13.36 12.87
C ALA A 60 -24.10 -13.65 14.10
N PRO A 61 -24.46 -13.16 15.32
CA PRO A 61 -25.18 -11.92 15.67
C PRO A 61 -24.56 -11.15 16.88
N GLN A 62 -25.23 -10.04 17.21
CA GLN A 62 -24.98 -9.00 18.22
C GLN A 62 -24.90 -9.44 19.69
N ALA A 63 -24.20 -8.63 20.50
CA ALA A 63 -24.48 -8.25 21.89
C ALA A 63 -23.49 -7.12 22.26
N SER A 64 -23.73 -6.10 23.09
CA SER A 64 -24.91 -5.65 23.82
C SER A 64 -24.64 -4.19 24.23
N VAL A 65 -25.73 -3.46 24.38
CA VAL A 65 -25.83 -2.11 24.93
C VAL A 65 -25.41 -2.09 26.41
N GLY A 66 -24.76 -1.00 26.83
CA GLY A 66 -24.57 -0.65 28.23
C GLY A 66 -24.79 0.85 28.41
N ASP A 67 -25.99 1.18 28.90
CA ASP A 67 -26.34 2.36 29.72
C ASP A 67 -25.27 2.63 30.81
N ALA A 68 -25.10 3.79 31.43
CA ALA A 68 -25.72 5.11 31.44
C ALA A 68 -24.76 6.02 32.25
N GLU A 69 -24.82 7.34 32.09
CA GLU A 69 -25.24 8.24 33.17
C GLU A 69 -25.13 9.71 32.78
N VAL A 70 -26.11 10.45 33.32
CA VAL A 70 -26.47 11.84 33.11
C VAL A 70 -25.65 12.75 34.01
N GLY A 71 -25.26 13.92 33.50
CA GLY A 71 -24.79 15.02 34.34
C GLY A 71 -24.26 16.21 33.54
N ALA A 72 -25.15 17.10 33.12
CA ALA A 72 -24.81 18.47 32.74
C ALA A 72 -24.80 19.38 33.98
N PRO A 73 -24.01 20.48 33.96
CA PRO A 73 -24.69 21.76 33.80
C PRO A 73 -24.02 22.73 32.83
N GLU A 74 -24.85 23.66 32.35
CA GLU A 74 -24.64 24.77 31.42
C GLU A 74 -23.44 25.69 31.70
N GLY A 75 -22.82 26.16 30.62
CA GLY A 75 -22.28 27.53 30.54
C GLY A 75 -20.87 27.71 29.97
N ALA A 76 -20.67 27.55 28.66
CA ALA A 76 -19.55 28.16 27.90
C ALA A 76 -19.82 28.16 26.38
N PRO A 77 -19.37 29.18 25.61
CA PRO A 77 -19.65 29.33 24.17
C PRO A 77 -18.95 28.25 23.31
N PRO A 78 -19.38 28.01 22.05
CA PRO A 78 -18.94 26.88 21.25
C PRO A 78 -17.53 27.13 20.68
N GLY A 79 -16.51 26.87 21.49
CA GLY A 79 -15.20 26.52 20.98
C GLY A 79 -15.22 25.04 20.63
N GLU A 80 -15.45 24.70 19.37
CA GLU A 80 -15.28 23.33 18.88
C GLU A 80 -13.93 22.79 19.38
N PRO A 81 -13.90 21.69 20.15
CA PRO A 81 -12.65 21.00 20.37
C PRO A 81 -12.32 20.32 19.03
N VAL A 82 -11.58 21.04 18.18
CA VAL A 82 -10.86 20.44 17.07
C VAL A 82 -10.11 19.28 17.69
N ALA A 83 -10.53 18.05 17.40
CA ALA A 83 -9.87 16.84 17.85
C ALA A 83 -8.39 16.99 17.48
N GLN A 84 -7.56 17.34 18.46
CA GLN A 84 -6.15 17.56 18.25
C GLN A 84 -5.55 16.18 17.99
N LEU A 85 -5.46 15.83 16.70
CA LEU A 85 -4.69 14.69 16.22
C LEU A 85 -3.32 14.75 16.88
N PRO A 86 -2.84 13.65 17.50
CA PRO A 86 -1.59 13.65 18.24
C PRO A 86 -0.45 14.20 17.38
N ARG A 87 0.08 15.37 17.76
CA ARG A 87 1.14 16.12 17.06
C ARG A 87 2.54 15.51 17.21
N ARG A 88 2.64 14.20 17.34
CA ARG A 88 3.92 13.48 17.32
C ARG A 88 3.80 12.28 16.40
N VAL A 89 3.98 12.53 15.12
CA VAL A 89 4.34 11.47 14.17
C VAL A 89 5.81 11.18 14.47
N ALA A 90 6.09 10.02 15.08
CA ALA A 90 7.46 9.50 15.13
C ALA A 90 8.05 9.51 13.72
N ASP A 91 9.36 9.74 13.58
CA ASP A 91 10.03 9.75 12.28
C ASP A 91 9.55 8.54 11.45
N PRO A 92 8.73 8.76 10.41
CA PRO A 92 7.99 7.69 9.76
C PRO A 92 8.90 6.73 8.99
N LEU A 93 10.18 7.08 8.85
CA LEU A 93 11.21 6.28 8.20
C LEU A 93 12.12 5.56 9.20
N ALA A 94 12.01 5.84 10.51
CA ALA A 94 12.83 5.19 11.52
C ALA A 94 12.56 3.67 11.55
N GLY A 95 13.48 2.91 10.97
CA GLY A 95 13.42 1.45 10.90
C GLY A 95 12.85 0.87 9.60
N MET A 96 12.51 1.68 8.60
CA MET A 96 12.08 1.15 7.30
C MET A 96 13.29 0.71 6.46
N ASP A 97 13.61 -0.58 6.50
CA ASP A 97 14.68 -1.17 5.70
C ASP A 97 14.25 -1.34 4.23
N VAL A 98 14.43 -0.27 3.45
CA VAL A 98 14.20 -0.24 1.99
C VAL A 98 15.06 -1.24 1.21
N SER A 99 16.12 -1.80 1.80
CA SER A 99 16.98 -2.78 1.12
C SER A 99 16.26 -4.10 0.82
N GLN A 100 15.24 -4.43 1.61
CA GLN A 100 14.44 -5.65 1.44
C GLN A 100 13.51 -5.57 0.22
N TRP A 101 13.24 -4.36 -0.28
CA TRP A 101 12.28 -4.13 -1.35
C TRP A 101 13.00 -4.00 -2.69
N ARG A 102 13.30 -5.14 -3.30
CA ARG A 102 14.07 -5.21 -4.57
C ARG A 102 13.43 -4.43 -5.72
N ALA A 103 12.09 -4.36 -5.77
CA ALA A 103 11.36 -3.56 -6.75
C ALA A 103 11.63 -2.06 -6.54
N LEU A 104 11.41 -1.56 -5.32
CA LEU A 104 11.69 -0.17 -4.96
C LEU A 104 13.13 0.24 -5.28
N ARG A 105 14.11 -0.63 -5.00
CA ARG A 105 15.52 -0.33 -5.35
C ARG A 105 15.76 -0.17 -6.85
N ARG A 106 15.11 -0.99 -7.68
CA ARG A 106 15.21 -0.88 -9.14
C ARG A 106 14.60 0.45 -9.60
N ASP A 107 13.44 0.80 -9.07
CA ASP A 107 12.74 2.02 -9.46
C ASP A 107 13.50 3.28 -9.00
N LEU A 108 14.04 3.27 -7.78
CA LEU A 108 14.93 4.33 -7.29
C LEU A 108 16.20 4.46 -8.13
N ALA A 109 16.77 3.36 -8.63
CA ALA A 109 17.93 3.40 -9.51
C ALA A 109 17.60 4.02 -10.89
N ILE A 110 16.41 3.77 -11.42
CA ILE A 110 15.93 4.42 -12.66
C ILE A 110 15.72 5.91 -12.40
N LEU A 111 15.06 6.26 -11.29
CA LEU A 111 14.77 7.65 -10.95
C LEU A 111 16.01 8.46 -10.57
N ALA A 112 17.03 7.83 -9.99
CA ALA A 112 18.30 8.48 -9.69
C ALA A 112 19.02 8.99 -10.95
N GLN A 113 18.72 8.44 -12.13
CA GLN A 113 19.23 8.96 -13.41
C GLN A 113 18.76 10.39 -13.70
N THR A 114 17.73 10.88 -13.00
CA THR A 114 17.24 12.26 -13.09
C THR A 114 18.07 13.26 -12.26
N GLY A 115 19.14 12.80 -11.58
CA GLY A 115 20.00 13.63 -10.73
C GLY A 115 19.46 13.87 -9.32
N SER A 116 18.30 13.31 -9.00
CA SER A 116 17.71 13.37 -7.65
C SER A 116 18.25 12.26 -6.76
N THR A 117 18.45 12.56 -5.47
CA THR A 117 18.85 11.54 -4.49
C THR A 117 17.70 10.58 -4.20
N ALA A 118 18.02 9.33 -3.85
CA ALA A 118 17.02 8.33 -3.50
C ALA A 118 16.12 8.78 -2.33
N GLU A 119 16.69 9.45 -1.33
CA GLU A 119 15.94 10.00 -0.20
C GLU A 119 14.93 11.07 -0.64
N SER A 120 15.34 12.00 -1.50
CA SER A 120 14.46 13.03 -2.06
C SER A 120 13.29 12.40 -2.85
N LEU A 121 13.58 11.36 -3.64
CA LEU A 121 12.58 10.64 -4.42
C LEU A 121 11.57 9.89 -3.53
N VAL A 122 12.04 9.23 -2.47
CA VAL A 122 11.17 8.57 -1.49
C VAL A 122 10.30 9.60 -0.78
N HIS A 123 10.90 10.71 -0.33
CA HIS A 123 10.17 11.80 0.31
C HIS A 123 9.07 12.35 -0.62
N GLN A 124 9.40 12.63 -1.88
CA GLN A 124 8.44 13.12 -2.87
C GLN A 124 7.30 12.12 -3.11
N ALA A 125 7.60 10.82 -3.21
CA ALA A 125 6.59 9.78 -3.37
C ALA A 125 5.63 9.73 -2.17
N VAL A 126 6.15 9.79 -0.94
CA VAL A 126 5.34 9.82 0.29
C VAL A 126 4.43 11.05 0.32
N VAL A 127 4.97 12.23 -0.03
CA VAL A 127 4.19 13.48 -0.09
C VAL A 127 3.08 13.39 -1.14
N ALA A 128 3.38 12.85 -2.33
CA ALA A 128 2.40 12.67 -3.40
C ALA A 128 1.27 11.70 -2.98
N MET A 129 1.61 10.57 -2.37
CA MET A 129 0.64 9.60 -1.86
C MET A 129 -0.23 10.19 -0.76
N ALA A 130 0.36 10.94 0.18
CA ALA A 130 -0.39 11.62 1.23
C ALA A 130 -1.35 12.67 0.65
N HIS A 131 -0.97 13.36 -0.43
CA HIS A 131 -1.85 14.30 -1.12
C HIS A 131 -3.01 13.59 -1.81
N ALA A 132 -2.74 12.52 -2.55
CA ALA A 132 -3.77 11.71 -3.21
C ALA A 132 -4.79 11.15 -2.19
N TYR A 133 -4.31 10.67 -1.05
CA TYR A 133 -5.18 10.20 0.04
C TYR A 133 -6.09 11.31 0.57
N ARG A 134 -5.55 12.52 0.82
CA ARG A 134 -6.37 13.66 1.25
C ARG A 134 -7.42 14.05 0.22
N GLN A 135 -7.08 14.04 -1.07
CA GLN A 135 -8.04 14.33 -2.13
C GLN A 135 -9.15 13.28 -2.21
N ALA A 136 -8.79 11.99 -2.13
CA ALA A 136 -9.76 10.90 -2.16
C ALA A 136 -10.73 10.97 -0.97
N LEU A 137 -10.22 11.28 0.25
CA LEU A 137 -11.08 11.54 1.42
C LEU A 137 -12.02 12.73 1.18
N ALA A 138 -11.51 13.83 0.64
CA ALA A 138 -12.32 15.04 0.41
C ALA A 138 -13.42 14.83 -0.63
N ARG A 139 -13.22 13.92 -1.58
CA ARG A 139 -14.23 13.51 -2.57
C ARG A 139 -15.21 12.46 -2.06
N GLY A 140 -14.90 11.79 -0.94
CA GLY A 140 -15.67 10.67 -0.41
C GLY A 140 -15.41 9.34 -1.13
N ASP A 141 -14.32 9.24 -1.91
CA ASP A 141 -13.96 7.99 -2.62
C ASP A 141 -13.43 6.91 -1.67
N ILE A 142 -12.93 7.33 -0.51
CA ILE A 142 -12.41 6.44 0.52
C ILE A 142 -13.03 6.79 1.87
N GLU A 143 -13.42 5.74 2.59
CA GLU A 143 -13.95 5.86 3.95
C GLU A 143 -12.87 5.48 4.97
N PRO A 144 -12.73 6.24 6.08
CA PRO A 144 -11.85 5.84 7.16
C PRO A 144 -12.20 4.43 7.65
N ARG A 145 -11.18 3.58 7.83
CA ARG A 145 -11.27 2.18 8.30
C ARG A 145 -11.77 1.15 7.28
N VAL A 146 -12.09 1.56 6.05
CA VAL A 146 -12.34 0.63 4.95
C VAL A 146 -11.04 0.40 4.18
N PRO A 147 -10.65 -0.86 3.87
CA PRO A 147 -9.50 -1.11 3.03
C PRO A 147 -9.74 -0.54 1.63
N PHE A 148 -8.74 0.17 1.10
CA PHE A 148 -8.80 0.73 -0.25
C PHE A 148 -7.64 0.18 -1.09
N LEU A 149 -7.83 0.18 -2.40
CA LEU A 149 -6.82 -0.19 -3.37
C LEU A 149 -6.47 1.03 -4.22
N VAL A 150 -5.17 1.25 -4.43
CA VAL A 150 -4.67 2.26 -5.36
C VAL A 150 -4.42 1.56 -6.69
N SER A 151 -5.30 1.77 -7.66
CA SER A 151 -5.21 1.13 -8.98
C SER A 151 -4.38 1.96 -9.95
N GLU A 152 -4.47 3.28 -9.89
CA GLU A 152 -3.77 4.20 -10.79
C GLU A 152 -3.23 5.41 -10.02
N VAL A 153 -1.96 5.75 -10.25
CA VAL A 153 -1.35 7.00 -9.79
C VAL A 153 -0.85 7.76 -11.02
N ARG A 154 -1.50 8.88 -11.34
CA ARG A 154 -1.06 9.78 -12.42
C ARG A 154 -0.12 10.83 -11.85
N LEU A 155 1.11 10.84 -12.36
CA LEU A 155 2.11 11.86 -12.05
C LEU A 155 2.29 12.76 -13.27
N THR A 156 2.11 14.07 -13.08
CA THR A 156 2.34 15.07 -14.13
C THR A 156 3.64 15.81 -13.82
N PRO A 157 4.57 15.95 -14.79
CA PRO A 157 5.79 16.70 -14.56
C PRO A 157 5.45 18.17 -14.30
N LEU A 158 5.89 18.69 -13.15
CA LEU A 158 5.89 20.12 -12.91
C LEU A 158 6.96 20.74 -13.80
N ARG A 159 6.54 21.57 -14.77
CA ARG A 159 7.50 22.42 -15.48
C ARG A 159 8.07 23.37 -14.43
N HIS A 160 9.35 23.22 -14.10
CA HIS A 160 10.07 24.23 -13.34
C HIS A 160 9.88 25.55 -14.09
N ARG A 161 9.14 26.46 -13.48
CA ARG A 161 9.10 27.85 -13.93
C ARG A 161 10.52 28.34 -13.76
N ALA A 162 11.27 28.43 -14.85
CA ALA A 162 12.58 29.06 -14.84
C ALA A 162 12.35 30.45 -14.25
N THR A 163 12.82 30.65 -13.02
CA THR A 163 12.86 31.97 -12.40
C THR A 163 13.74 32.77 -13.34
N ALA A 164 13.13 33.68 -14.11
CA ALA A 164 13.85 34.56 -15.00
C ALA A 164 14.93 35.24 -14.15
N ALA A 165 16.20 34.93 -14.44
CA ALA A 165 17.31 35.62 -13.82
C ALA A 165 17.07 37.12 -14.06
N ALA A 166 16.94 37.86 -12.96
CA ALA A 166 16.92 39.31 -13.04
C ALA A 166 18.16 39.74 -13.85
N PRO A 167 18.02 40.68 -14.80
CA PRO A 167 19.19 41.20 -15.50
C PRO A 167 20.12 41.77 -14.44
N VAL A 168 21.35 41.29 -14.44
CA VAL A 168 22.44 41.92 -13.69
C VAL A 168 22.65 43.28 -14.40
N GLU A 169 21.96 44.31 -13.92
CA GLU A 169 22.30 45.69 -14.26
C GLU A 169 23.70 45.95 -13.70
N GLY A 170 24.64 46.19 -14.61
CA GLY A 170 25.98 46.60 -14.27
C GLY A 170 25.99 48.00 -13.66
N ALA A 171 26.78 48.17 -12.61
CA ALA A 171 27.56 49.36 -12.29
C ALA A 171 28.68 48.98 -11.32
#